data_AF-A0A942EVE2-F1
#
_entry.id   AF-A0A942EVE2-F1
#
_cell.length_a   1.000
_cell.length_b   1.000
_cell.length_c   1.000
_cell.angle_alpha   90.00
_cell.angle_beta   90.00
_cell.angle_gamma   90.00
#
_symmetry.space_group_name_H-M   'P 1'
#
loop_
_entity.id
_entity.type
_entity.pdbx_description
1 polymer ?
#
loop_
_entity_poly.entity_id
_entity_poly.type
_entity_poly.pdbx_seq_one_letter_code
_entity_poly.pdbx_strand_id
1 'polypeptide(L)'
;MGTKGRFLGDTGSQVKAFLILAISLFLFWGVSIQFFAERGIPCAACHATKEQYASWKTSPHKNISCLACHKEPGYFSFAKLELTSGKNFAAWLFRTYQDPLASQIHNERCLVCHDREVKHTIVSKGIRISHKEFADYHCTDCHANVAHEIEGRTRNQPDMDSCADCHNYYEGDVECEKCHPGSAETEKLSTKGPWKITHGPSWKSTHGMGDPKTCATCHDALFCMSCHNSEVPHPEPWAELHSRSAKQNVQGCYQCHRKELCTDCHRIDMPHPNDFLKNHQFEVEERGYDLCWRCHNGNNCIPCHLHAAHTNTPKTKFRF
;
A
#
# COMPACT_ATOMS: atom_id res chain seq x y z
N MET A 1 -44.41 34.11 -66.76
CA MET A 1 -43.47 33.00 -67.02
C MET A 1 -42.27 33.17 -66.11
N GLY A 2 -42.08 32.22 -65.20
CA GLY A 2 -41.24 32.36 -64.01
C GLY A 2 -39.76 32.09 -64.26
N THR A 3 -38.93 32.92 -63.63
CA THR A 3 -37.50 32.68 -63.41
C THR A 3 -37.35 31.72 -62.23
N LYS A 4 -36.91 30.48 -62.48
CA LYS A 4 -36.43 29.58 -61.43
C LYS A 4 -34.91 29.55 -61.46
N GLY A 5 -34.32 30.04 -60.38
CA GLY A 5 -32.89 30.08 -60.13
C GLY A 5 -32.27 28.69 -60.02
N ARG A 6 -31.04 28.59 -60.52
CA ARG A 6 -30.20 27.41 -60.49
C ARG A 6 -29.23 27.57 -59.31
N PHE A 7 -29.59 27.00 -58.16
CA PHE A 7 -28.73 26.92 -56.99
C PHE A 7 -28.79 25.48 -56.45
N LEU A 8 -27.95 24.62 -57.01
CA LEU A 8 -27.61 23.35 -56.38
C LEU A 8 -26.09 23.24 -56.47
N GLY A 9 -25.42 23.68 -55.40
CA GLY A 9 -24.00 23.46 -55.21
C GLY A 9 -23.73 21.97 -55.10
N ASP A 10 -22.63 21.53 -55.72
CA ASP A 10 -22.14 20.16 -55.70
C ASP A 10 -22.10 19.61 -54.27
N THR A 11 -22.91 18.60 -53.98
CA THR A 11 -23.00 17.94 -52.69
C THR A 11 -21.63 17.38 -52.24
N GLY A 12 -20.74 17.02 -53.17
CA GLY A 12 -19.36 16.61 -52.88
C GLY A 12 -18.48 17.75 -52.34
N SER A 13 -18.71 18.98 -52.80
CA SER A 13 -18.03 20.20 -52.30
C SER A 13 -18.48 20.54 -50.87
N GLN A 14 -19.78 20.45 -50.60
CA GLN A 14 -20.32 20.72 -49.27
C GLN A 14 -19.86 19.68 -48.24
N VAL A 15 -19.87 18.39 -48.57
CA VAL A 15 -19.37 17.33 -47.67
C VAL A 15 -17.88 17.51 -47.35
N LYS A 16 -17.06 17.86 -48.35
CA LYS A 16 -15.63 18.16 -48.13
C LYS A 16 -15.43 19.38 -47.23
N ALA A 17 -16.20 20.45 -47.44
CA ALA A 17 -16.14 21.64 -46.61
C ALA A 17 -16.54 21.35 -45.15
N PHE A 18 -17.58 20.55 -44.93
CA PHE A 18 -17.99 20.11 -43.59
C PHE A 18 -16.92 19.24 -42.92
N LEU A 19 -16.32 18.30 -43.64
CA LEU A 19 -15.23 17.46 -43.10
C LEU A 19 -14.00 18.30 -42.72
N ILE A 20 -13.59 19.23 -43.58
CA ILE A 20 -12.45 20.13 -43.29
C ILE A 20 -12.76 21.01 -42.08
N LEU A 21 -13.96 21.56 -41.99
CA LEU A 21 -14.37 22.37 -40.84
C LEU A 21 -14.38 21.54 -39.55
N ALA A 22 -14.94 20.33 -39.59
CA ALA A 22 -14.98 19.42 -38.44
C ALA A 22 -13.57 19.02 -37.97
N ILE A 23 -12.67 18.68 -38.90
CA ILE A 23 -11.27 18.37 -38.59
C ILE A 23 -10.55 19.60 -38.03
N SER A 24 -10.77 20.78 -38.62
CA SER A 24 -10.14 22.02 -38.17
C SER A 24 -10.61 22.42 -36.77
N LEU A 25 -11.91 22.28 -36.48
CA LEU A 25 -12.47 22.50 -35.15
C LEU A 25 -11.93 21.49 -34.15
N PHE A 26 -11.88 20.20 -34.49
CA PHE A 26 -11.32 19.17 -33.63
C PHE A 26 -9.85 19.44 -33.30
N LEU A 27 -9.04 19.82 -34.29
CA LEU A 27 -7.64 20.19 -34.09
C LEU A 27 -7.49 21.46 -33.24
N PHE A 28 -8.28 22.50 -33.51
CA PHE A 28 -8.24 23.76 -32.76
C PHE A 28 -8.63 23.55 -31.28
N TRP A 29 -9.69 22.79 -31.02
CA TRP A 29 -10.12 22.46 -29.67
C TRP A 29 -9.10 21.55 -28.96
N GLY A 30 -8.58 20.53 -29.63
CA GLY A 30 -7.56 19.65 -29.06
C GLY A 30 -6.27 20.40 -28.67
N VAL A 31 -5.78 21.29 -29.54
CA VAL A 31 -4.61 22.14 -29.25
C VAL A 31 -4.89 23.11 -28.11
N SER A 32 -6.10 23.68 -28.05
CA SER A 32 -6.50 24.59 -26.96
C SER A 32 -6.58 23.87 -25.63
N ILE A 33 -7.25 22.70 -25.56
CA ILE A 33 -7.34 21.87 -24.36
C ILE A 33 -5.95 21.49 -23.87
N GLN A 34 -5.07 21.05 -24.77
CA GLN A 34 -3.68 20.74 -24.44
C GLN A 34 -2.94 21.95 -23.86
N PHE A 35 -3.05 23.12 -24.47
CA PHE A 35 -2.41 24.36 -24.00
C PHE A 35 -2.85 24.76 -22.59
N PHE A 36 -4.13 24.58 -22.25
CA PHE A 36 -4.67 24.87 -20.92
C PHE A 36 -4.32 23.77 -19.91
N ALA A 37 -4.40 22.49 -20.30
CA ALA A 37 -4.06 21.36 -19.47
C ALA A 37 -2.57 21.33 -19.12
N GLU A 38 -1.70 21.76 -20.03
CA GLU A 38 -0.27 21.90 -19.78
C GLU A 38 0.03 22.92 -18.67
N ARG A 39 -0.84 23.95 -18.53
CA ARG A 39 -0.76 24.97 -17.47
C ARG A 39 -1.50 24.58 -16.19
N GLY A 40 -2.08 23.38 -16.14
CA GLY A 40 -2.85 22.89 -15.00
C GLY A 40 -4.15 23.66 -14.74
N ILE A 41 -4.61 24.51 -15.67
CA ILE A 41 -5.80 25.37 -15.47
C ILE A 41 -7.08 24.52 -15.28
N PRO A 42 -7.36 23.48 -16.10
CA PRO A 42 -8.50 22.60 -15.88
C PRO A 42 -8.41 21.84 -14.55
N CYS A 43 -7.20 21.44 -14.14
CA CYS A 43 -6.95 20.74 -12.88
C CYS A 43 -7.14 21.69 -11.68
N ALA A 44 -6.75 22.95 -11.78
CA ALA A 44 -6.97 23.95 -10.73
C ALA A 44 -8.45 24.31 -10.57
N ALA A 45 -9.24 24.20 -11.64
CA ALA A 45 -10.67 24.50 -11.64
C ALA A 45 -11.51 23.38 -11.00
N CYS A 46 -11.02 22.15 -10.96
CA CYS A 46 -11.72 21.05 -10.28
C CYS A 46 -11.45 21.11 -8.76
N HIS A 47 -12.52 21.07 -7.96
CA HIS A 47 -12.41 21.06 -6.51
C HIS A 47 -11.68 19.81 -5.97
N ALA A 48 -11.84 18.67 -6.63
CA ALA A 48 -11.26 17.39 -6.22
C ALA A 48 -9.73 17.33 -6.37
N THR A 49 -9.13 18.30 -7.08
CA THR A 49 -7.69 18.41 -7.30
C THR A 49 -7.10 19.70 -6.72
N LYS A 50 -7.89 20.46 -5.96
CA LYS A 50 -7.50 21.78 -5.45
C LYS A 50 -6.32 21.70 -4.47
N GLU A 51 -6.30 20.69 -3.61
CA GLU A 51 -5.24 20.48 -2.63
C GLU A 51 -3.94 20.05 -3.31
N GLN A 52 -4.02 19.12 -4.26
CA GLN A 52 -2.89 18.66 -5.07
C GLN A 52 -2.30 19.81 -5.89
N TYR A 53 -3.15 20.65 -6.49
CA TYR A 53 -2.69 21.87 -7.19
C TYR A 53 -2.03 22.87 -6.24
N ALA A 54 -2.53 23.02 -5.01
CA ALA A 54 -1.90 23.88 -4.01
C ALA A 54 -0.51 23.36 -3.60
N SER A 55 -0.38 22.06 -3.37
CA SER A 55 0.88 21.40 -3.02
C SER A 55 1.89 21.47 -4.19
N TRP A 56 1.43 21.27 -5.42
CA TRP A 56 2.27 21.41 -6.63
C TRP A 56 2.93 22.79 -6.74
N LYS A 57 2.19 23.87 -6.47
CA LYS A 57 2.72 25.24 -6.53
C LYS A 57 3.89 25.51 -5.60
N THR A 58 4.00 24.79 -4.49
CA THR A 58 5.09 24.94 -3.51
C THR A 58 6.16 23.85 -3.63
N SER A 59 5.92 22.84 -4.47
CA SER A 59 6.84 21.71 -4.67
C SER A 59 8.09 22.06 -5.49
N PRO A 60 9.12 21.19 -5.47
CA PRO A 60 10.26 21.29 -6.38
C PRO A 60 9.88 21.24 -7.87
N HIS A 61 8.74 20.62 -8.20
CA HIS A 61 8.25 20.45 -9.57
C HIS A 61 7.20 21.50 -9.98
N LYS A 62 7.08 22.61 -9.25
CA LYS A 62 6.10 23.69 -9.53
C LYS A 62 6.17 24.33 -10.93
N ASN A 63 7.26 24.10 -11.65
CA ASN A 63 7.47 24.61 -13.02
C ASN A 63 7.27 23.52 -14.09
N ILE A 64 6.88 22.32 -13.69
CA ILE A 64 6.64 21.17 -14.56
C ILE A 64 5.14 20.95 -14.69
N SER A 65 4.66 20.82 -15.92
CA SER A 65 3.25 20.59 -16.23
C SER A 65 2.70 19.33 -15.53
N CYS A 66 1.44 19.38 -15.07
CA CYS A 66 0.74 18.22 -14.54
C CYS A 66 0.76 17.03 -15.53
N LEU A 67 0.64 17.32 -16.83
CA LEU A 67 0.64 16.30 -17.89
C LEU A 67 2.00 15.68 -18.16
N ALA A 68 3.10 16.32 -17.73
CA ALA A 68 4.43 15.71 -17.85
C ALA A 68 4.52 14.43 -17.01
N CYS A 69 3.82 14.39 -15.87
CA CYS A 69 3.78 13.23 -14.98
C CYS A 69 2.52 12.36 -15.17
N HIS A 70 1.32 12.95 -15.30
CA HIS A 70 0.07 12.18 -15.28
C HIS A 70 -0.43 11.68 -16.64
N LYS A 71 0.20 12.06 -17.76
CA LYS A 71 -0.21 11.54 -19.07
C LYS A 71 0.23 10.09 -19.23
N GLU A 72 -0.60 9.21 -19.78
CA GLU A 72 -0.19 7.84 -20.12
C GLU A 72 0.89 7.79 -21.22
N PRO A 73 1.90 6.91 -21.14
CA PRO A 73 2.91 6.75 -22.20
C PRO A 73 2.29 6.19 -23.50
N GLY A 74 2.96 6.43 -24.63
CA GLY A 74 2.62 5.85 -25.93
C GLY A 74 2.06 6.82 -26.99
N TYR A 75 2.00 6.34 -28.24
CA TYR A 75 1.65 7.12 -29.43
C TYR A 75 0.22 7.69 -29.40
N PHE A 76 -0.71 6.99 -28.75
CA PHE A 76 -2.12 7.42 -28.61
C PHE A 76 -2.41 8.16 -27.30
N SER A 77 -1.37 8.63 -26.60
CA SER A 77 -1.51 9.31 -25.30
C SER A 77 -2.49 10.49 -25.32
N PHE A 78 -2.55 11.24 -26.42
CA PHE A 78 -3.49 12.35 -26.59
C PHE A 78 -4.96 11.89 -26.62
N ALA A 79 -5.29 10.93 -27.47
CA ALA A 79 -6.66 10.42 -27.57
C ALA A 79 -7.14 9.79 -26.25
N LYS A 80 -6.25 9.09 -25.54
CA LYS A 80 -6.55 8.55 -24.22
C LYS A 80 -6.77 9.65 -23.18
N LEU A 81 -5.96 10.70 -23.18
CA LEU A 81 -6.12 11.84 -22.27
C LEU A 81 -7.48 12.52 -22.47
N GLU A 82 -7.90 12.72 -23.72
CA GLU A 82 -9.22 13.28 -24.06
C GLU A 82 -10.37 12.38 -23.54
N LEU A 83 -10.29 11.06 -23.77
CA LEU A 83 -11.28 10.10 -23.29
C LEU A 83 -11.34 10.04 -21.76
N THR A 84 -10.19 9.99 -21.08
CA THR A 84 -10.10 9.99 -19.62
C THR A 84 -10.60 11.29 -19.04
N SER A 85 -10.29 12.43 -19.65
CA SER A 85 -10.79 13.74 -19.23
C SER A 85 -12.31 13.83 -19.38
N GLY A 86 -12.86 13.32 -20.48
CA GLY A 86 -14.31 13.23 -20.69
C GLY A 86 -14.99 12.33 -19.65
N LYS A 87 -14.41 11.15 -19.36
CA LYS A 87 -14.90 10.23 -18.31
C LYS A 87 -14.87 10.88 -16.94
N ASN A 88 -13.76 11.55 -16.59
CA ASN A 88 -13.61 12.23 -15.31
C ASN A 88 -14.59 13.40 -15.18
N PHE A 89 -14.80 14.16 -16.26
CA PHE A 89 -15.80 15.23 -16.28
C PHE A 89 -17.23 14.69 -16.11
N ALA A 90 -17.57 13.58 -16.77
CA ALA A 90 -18.86 12.93 -16.57
C ALA A 90 -19.02 12.42 -15.13
N ALA A 91 -17.98 11.77 -14.58
CA ALA A 91 -17.99 11.29 -13.19
C ALA A 91 -18.15 12.44 -12.19
N TRP A 92 -17.50 13.58 -12.44
CA TRP A 92 -17.67 14.81 -11.68
C TRP A 92 -19.10 15.37 -11.80
N LEU A 93 -19.64 15.48 -13.01
CA LEU A 93 -20.98 16.01 -13.28
C LEU A 93 -22.08 15.20 -12.60
N PHE A 94 -21.92 13.87 -12.57
CA PHE A 94 -22.89 12.93 -11.97
C PHE A 94 -22.53 12.51 -10.53
N ARG A 95 -21.44 13.01 -9.96
CA ARG A 95 -20.93 12.65 -8.61
C ARG A 95 -20.75 11.14 -8.40
N THR A 96 -20.23 10.45 -9.40
CA THR A 96 -20.03 8.98 -9.37
C THR A 96 -18.59 8.56 -9.09
N TYR A 97 -17.79 9.43 -8.45
CA TYR A 97 -16.41 9.16 -8.04
C TYR A 97 -16.31 8.80 -6.55
N GLN A 98 -15.21 8.16 -6.17
CA GLN A 98 -14.87 7.86 -4.78
C GLN A 98 -13.59 8.59 -4.39
N ASP A 99 -13.59 9.15 -3.18
CA ASP A 99 -12.39 9.69 -2.57
C ASP A 99 -11.68 8.58 -1.77
N PRO A 100 -10.33 8.54 -1.80
CA PRO A 100 -9.44 9.44 -2.52
C PRO A 100 -9.30 9.12 -4.01
N LEU A 101 -9.08 10.16 -4.82
CA LEU A 101 -8.75 10.01 -6.24
C LEU A 101 -7.31 9.50 -6.40
N ALA A 102 -7.14 8.18 -6.35
CA ALA A 102 -5.85 7.53 -6.57
C ALA A 102 -5.55 7.40 -8.07
N SER A 103 -4.40 7.92 -8.50
CA SER A 103 -3.84 7.69 -9.83
C SER A 103 -2.37 7.34 -9.69
N GLN A 104 -1.99 6.20 -10.27
CA GLN A 104 -0.61 5.74 -10.27
C GLN A 104 0.18 6.45 -11.36
N ILE A 105 1.41 6.87 -11.02
CA ILE A 105 2.34 7.49 -11.97
C ILE A 105 3.33 6.42 -12.43
N HIS A 106 3.51 6.33 -13.74
CA HIS A 106 4.45 5.42 -14.39
C HIS A 106 5.89 5.93 -14.29
N ASN A 107 6.85 5.07 -13.95
CA ASN A 107 8.26 5.43 -13.76
C ASN A 107 8.90 6.09 -14.98
N GLU A 108 8.46 5.69 -16.18
CA GLU A 108 8.94 6.25 -17.45
C GLU A 108 8.75 7.76 -17.50
N ARG A 109 7.77 8.32 -16.79
CA ARG A 109 7.55 9.77 -16.69
C ARG A 109 8.62 10.47 -15.89
N CYS A 110 9.07 9.86 -14.80
CA CYS A 110 10.21 10.35 -14.03
C CYS A 110 11.50 10.25 -14.86
N LEU A 111 11.69 9.12 -15.55
CA LEU A 111 12.92 8.82 -16.29
C LEU A 111 13.12 9.68 -17.53
N VAL A 112 12.09 10.33 -18.07
CA VAL A 112 12.26 11.36 -19.13
C VAL A 112 13.24 12.46 -18.69
N CYS A 113 13.26 12.79 -17.40
CA CYS A 113 14.15 13.81 -16.83
C CYS A 113 15.23 13.23 -15.89
N HIS A 114 14.96 12.09 -15.24
CA HIS A 114 15.79 11.52 -14.17
C HIS A 114 16.52 10.21 -14.52
N ASP A 115 16.72 9.93 -15.81
CA ASP A 115 17.42 8.72 -16.29
C ASP A 115 18.90 8.67 -15.85
N ARG A 116 19.54 9.82 -15.60
CA ARG A 116 20.96 9.84 -15.21
C ARG A 116 21.16 9.38 -13.77
N GLU A 117 20.27 9.79 -12.89
CA GLU A 117 20.33 9.58 -11.45
C GLU A 117 20.20 8.10 -11.11
N VAL A 118 19.35 7.37 -11.84
CA VAL A 118 19.12 5.94 -11.58
C VAL A 118 20.25 5.02 -12.08
N LYS A 119 21.17 5.52 -12.91
CA LYS A 119 22.28 4.73 -13.48
C LYS A 119 23.43 4.47 -12.53
N HIS A 120 23.49 5.21 -11.42
CA HIS A 120 24.58 5.12 -10.46
C HIS A 120 24.04 5.00 -9.04
N THR A 121 24.88 4.48 -8.15
CA THR A 121 24.62 4.54 -6.72
C THR A 121 24.67 5.99 -6.27
N ILE A 122 23.60 6.47 -5.65
CA ILE A 122 23.48 7.84 -5.13
C ILE A 122 23.60 7.80 -3.62
N VAL A 123 24.33 8.78 -3.06
CA VAL A 123 24.25 9.11 -1.64
C VAL A 123 23.51 10.43 -1.48
N SER A 124 22.37 10.41 -0.79
CA SER A 124 21.56 11.60 -0.55
C SER A 124 21.04 11.58 0.88
N LYS A 125 21.14 12.73 1.57
CA LYS A 125 20.67 12.90 2.96
C LYS A 125 21.16 11.80 3.94
N GLY A 126 22.37 11.28 3.73
CA GLY A 126 22.97 10.25 4.58
C GLY A 126 22.47 8.83 4.30
N ILE A 127 21.82 8.58 3.16
CA ILE A 127 21.43 7.25 2.70
C ILE A 127 22.05 6.98 1.33
N ARG A 128 22.62 5.78 1.15
CA ARG A 128 23.17 5.24 -0.09
C ARG A 128 22.16 4.28 -0.70
N ILE A 129 21.75 4.54 -1.95
CA ILE A 129 20.82 3.68 -2.69
C ILE A 129 21.36 3.40 -4.09
N SER A 130 21.23 2.14 -4.51
CA SER A 130 21.40 1.71 -5.90
C SER A 130 20.02 1.46 -6.52
N HIS A 131 19.52 2.38 -7.34
CA HIS A 131 18.20 2.25 -7.97
C HIS A 131 18.08 1.04 -8.90
N LYS A 132 19.22 0.50 -9.37
CA LYS A 132 19.26 -0.73 -10.18
C LYS A 132 18.62 -1.92 -9.47
N GLU A 133 18.78 -2.01 -8.15
CA GLU A 133 18.24 -3.12 -7.36
C GLU A 133 16.74 -2.96 -7.07
N PHE A 134 16.14 -1.81 -7.41
CA PHE A 134 14.73 -1.47 -7.17
C PHE A 134 13.97 -1.20 -8.47
N ALA A 135 14.37 -1.83 -9.58
CA ALA A 135 13.79 -1.57 -10.90
C ALA A 135 12.28 -1.86 -10.97
N ASP A 136 11.77 -2.76 -10.12
CA ASP A 136 10.37 -3.17 -10.07
C ASP A 136 9.49 -2.27 -9.18
N TYR A 137 10.09 -1.34 -8.42
CA TYR A 137 9.36 -0.40 -7.56
C TYR A 137 9.01 0.89 -8.30
N HIS A 138 7.90 1.53 -7.94
CA HIS A 138 7.59 2.85 -8.46
C HIS A 138 8.47 3.91 -7.81
N CYS A 139 8.89 4.91 -8.58
CA CYS A 139 9.66 6.05 -8.06
C CYS A 139 8.96 6.69 -6.86
N THR A 140 7.62 6.76 -6.92
CA THR A 140 6.75 7.34 -5.88
C THR A 140 6.62 6.47 -4.62
N ASP A 141 7.05 5.20 -4.66
CA ASP A 141 7.05 4.34 -3.47
C ASP A 141 8.06 4.84 -2.44
N CYS A 142 9.15 5.45 -2.91
CA CYS A 142 10.16 6.11 -2.08
C CYS A 142 10.06 7.65 -2.11
N HIS A 143 9.75 8.22 -3.28
CA HIS A 143 9.66 9.67 -3.49
C HIS A 143 8.21 10.16 -3.43
N ALA A 144 7.63 10.13 -2.23
CA ALA A 144 6.18 10.28 -2.05
C ALA A 144 5.64 11.72 -1.92
N ASN A 145 6.50 12.75 -2.01
CA ASN A 145 6.05 14.15 -2.03
C ASN A 145 6.90 14.98 -3.00
N VAL A 146 6.90 14.54 -4.27
CA VAL A 146 7.67 15.11 -5.38
C VAL A 146 7.00 16.35 -5.97
N ALA A 147 5.68 16.31 -6.07
CA ALA A 147 4.82 17.37 -6.60
C ALA A 147 3.65 17.66 -5.67
N HIS A 148 3.02 16.64 -5.13
CA HIS A 148 2.02 16.77 -4.08
C HIS A 148 2.14 15.59 -3.12
N GLU A 149 1.56 15.73 -1.94
CA GLU A 149 1.49 14.64 -0.96
C GLU A 149 0.71 13.46 -1.52
N ILE A 150 1.24 12.26 -1.31
CA ILE A 150 0.56 10.99 -1.60
C ILE A 150 -0.02 10.51 -0.27
N GLU A 151 -1.31 10.16 -0.28
CA GLU A 151 -2.00 9.68 0.91
C GLU A 151 -1.29 8.45 1.51
N GLY A 152 -1.18 8.42 2.84
CA GLY A 152 -0.42 7.40 3.56
C GLY A 152 1.09 7.62 3.61
N ARG A 153 1.65 8.60 2.88
CA ARG A 153 3.08 8.91 2.90
C ARG A 153 3.32 10.38 3.28
N THR A 154 3.71 10.60 4.53
CA THR A 154 3.94 11.94 5.10
C THR A 154 5.34 12.51 4.78
N ARG A 155 6.25 11.72 4.20
CA ARG A 155 7.64 12.12 3.97
C ARG A 155 8.11 11.79 2.56
N ASN A 156 8.90 12.71 2.01
CA ASN A 156 9.61 12.51 0.74
C ASN A 156 10.98 11.82 0.93
N GLN A 157 11.03 10.82 1.81
CA GLN A 157 12.23 10.03 2.11
C GLN A 157 11.79 8.60 2.41
N PRO A 158 12.55 7.59 1.98
CA PRO A 158 12.29 6.22 2.38
C PRO A 158 12.43 6.10 3.90
N ASP A 159 11.55 5.30 4.49
CA ASP A 159 11.65 4.87 5.88
C ASP A 159 12.45 3.56 5.97
N MET A 160 12.95 3.26 7.17
CA MET A 160 13.68 2.01 7.41
C MET A 160 12.77 0.79 7.25
N ASP A 161 11.46 0.92 7.53
CA ASP A 161 10.48 -0.16 7.38
C ASP A 161 10.49 -0.69 5.94
N SER A 162 10.49 0.22 4.95
CA SER A 162 10.54 -0.11 3.52
C SER A 162 11.81 -0.88 3.10
N CYS A 163 12.91 -0.73 3.85
CA CYS A 163 14.15 -1.47 3.60
C CYS A 163 14.17 -2.80 4.36
N ALA A 164 13.64 -2.81 5.58
CA ALA A 164 13.60 -3.94 6.51
C ALA A 164 12.74 -5.11 6.02
N ASP A 165 11.78 -4.85 5.12
CA ASP A 165 10.99 -5.88 4.44
C ASP A 165 11.87 -6.94 3.76
N CYS A 166 13.05 -6.55 3.26
CA CYS A 166 14.01 -7.46 2.62
C CYS A 166 15.38 -7.51 3.30
N HIS A 167 15.79 -6.45 4.00
CA HIS A 167 17.05 -6.38 4.73
C HIS A 167 16.82 -6.59 6.22
N ASN A 168 17.03 -7.80 6.71
CA ASN A 168 16.82 -8.22 8.08
C ASN A 168 17.90 -9.22 8.53
N TYR A 169 17.73 -9.81 9.71
CA TYR A 169 18.72 -10.75 10.27
C TYR A 169 18.90 -12.03 9.43
N TYR A 170 17.89 -12.43 8.66
CA TYR A 170 17.87 -13.67 7.88
C TYR A 170 18.24 -13.44 6.41
N GLU A 171 17.88 -12.28 5.87
CA GLU A 171 18.06 -11.95 4.45
C GLU A 171 18.59 -10.53 4.30
N GLY A 172 19.54 -10.32 3.39
CA GLY A 172 20.10 -9.00 3.12
C GLY A 172 21.14 -8.54 4.15
N ASP A 173 21.74 -7.39 3.85
CA ASP A 173 22.81 -6.81 4.64
C ASP A 173 22.28 -5.68 5.54
N VAL A 174 22.63 -5.73 6.82
CA VAL A 174 22.18 -4.78 7.85
C VAL A 174 23.34 -3.98 8.46
N GLU A 175 24.54 -4.04 7.86
CA GLU A 175 25.65 -3.19 8.27
C GLU A 175 25.33 -1.71 8.00
N CYS A 176 25.29 -0.91 9.08
CA CYS A 176 24.86 0.49 9.04
C CYS A 176 25.54 1.31 7.94
N GLU A 177 26.86 1.18 7.76
CA GLU A 177 27.66 1.98 6.82
C GLU A 177 27.39 1.67 5.34
N LYS A 178 26.80 0.50 5.04
CA LYS A 178 26.46 0.14 3.66
C LYS A 178 25.34 1.01 3.13
N CYS A 179 24.35 1.30 3.98
CA CYS A 179 23.23 2.18 3.68
C CYS A 179 23.44 3.61 4.19
N HIS A 180 24.15 3.83 5.29
CA HIS A 180 24.29 5.14 5.95
C HIS A 180 25.74 5.65 5.97
N PRO A 181 26.34 5.98 4.82
CA PRO A 181 27.76 6.29 4.75
C PRO A 181 28.12 7.55 5.55
N GLY A 182 29.13 7.44 6.42
CA GLY A 182 29.60 8.53 7.28
C GLY A 182 28.56 9.06 8.28
N SER A 183 27.41 8.38 8.38
CA SER A 183 26.25 8.75 9.20
C SER A 183 25.97 7.71 10.29
N ALA A 184 26.73 6.61 10.32
CA ALA A 184 26.61 5.51 11.27
C ALA A 184 27.02 5.85 12.72
N GLU A 185 27.41 7.09 12.99
CA GLU A 185 27.60 7.58 14.35
C GLU A 185 26.21 7.76 15.01
N THR A 186 25.75 6.68 15.65
CA THR A 186 24.48 6.54 16.40
C THR A 186 24.16 7.73 17.31
N GLU A 187 25.18 8.43 17.82
CA GLU A 187 25.06 9.61 18.68
C GLU A 187 24.48 10.86 17.96
N LYS A 188 24.77 11.05 16.66
CA LYS A 188 24.21 12.15 15.87
C LYS A 188 22.78 11.86 15.42
N LEU A 189 22.44 10.59 15.20
CA LEU A 189 21.11 10.17 14.80
C LEU A 189 20.13 10.12 15.99
N SER A 190 20.58 9.76 17.19
CA SER A 190 19.73 9.71 18.40
C SER A 190 19.26 11.09 18.88
N THR A 191 19.86 12.16 18.37
CA THR A 191 19.58 13.54 18.79
C THR A 191 18.76 14.35 17.79
N LYS A 192 18.58 13.88 16.55
CA LYS A 192 17.89 14.62 15.47
C LYS A 192 16.98 13.73 14.63
N GLY A 193 15.95 14.36 14.08
CA GLY A 193 15.03 13.71 13.14
C GLY A 193 14.18 12.62 13.77
N PRO A 194 13.56 11.75 12.94
CA PRO A 194 12.63 10.73 13.38
C PRO A 194 13.29 9.62 14.20
N TRP A 195 14.57 9.34 13.97
CA TRP A 195 15.31 8.31 14.69
C TRP A 195 15.37 8.59 16.20
N LYS A 196 15.42 9.85 16.62
CA LYS A 196 15.31 10.27 18.04
C LYS A 196 14.01 9.80 18.70
N ILE A 197 12.94 9.61 17.94
CA ILE A 197 11.67 9.11 18.50
C ILE A 197 11.91 7.75 19.14
N THR A 198 12.67 6.87 18.49
CA THR A 198 12.96 5.53 19.01
C THR A 198 14.33 5.43 19.69
N HIS A 199 15.29 6.27 19.40
CA HIS A 199 16.65 6.13 19.94
C HIS A 199 17.08 7.29 20.83
N GLY A 200 16.13 8.16 21.19
CA GLY A 200 16.35 9.31 22.07
C GLY A 200 15.84 9.10 23.50
N PRO A 201 15.85 10.17 24.32
CA PRO A 201 15.46 10.11 25.73
C PRO A 201 14.02 9.63 25.98
N SER A 202 13.13 9.80 25.00
CA SER A 202 11.72 9.41 25.09
C SER A 202 11.44 7.95 24.71
N TRP A 203 12.45 7.18 24.26
CA TRP A 203 12.31 5.80 23.76
C TRP A 203 11.36 4.92 24.57
N LYS A 204 11.46 4.96 25.90
CA LYS A 204 10.63 4.14 26.79
C LYS A 204 9.13 4.27 26.52
N SER A 205 8.66 5.46 26.13
CA SER A 205 7.24 5.71 25.84
C SER A 205 6.89 5.68 24.35
N THR A 206 7.88 5.57 23.45
CA THR A 206 7.71 5.74 22.00
C THR A 206 8.15 4.52 21.19
N HIS A 207 8.79 3.53 21.80
CA HIS A 207 9.33 2.35 21.12
C HIS A 207 8.28 1.49 20.42
N GLY A 208 7.05 1.44 20.96
CA GLY A 208 5.94 0.66 20.39
C GLY A 208 5.18 1.36 19.27
N MET A 209 5.65 2.50 18.76
CA MET A 209 4.97 3.25 17.69
C MET A 209 5.38 2.82 16.26
N GLY A 210 6.40 1.97 16.12
CA GLY A 210 6.84 1.42 14.82
C GLY A 210 6.53 -0.07 14.69
N ASP A 211 6.76 -0.65 13.50
CA ASP A 211 6.67 -2.10 13.30
C ASP A 211 7.82 -2.80 14.05
N PRO A 212 7.53 -3.72 15.02
CA PRO A 212 8.56 -4.49 15.69
C PRO A 212 9.48 -5.28 14.76
N LYS A 213 9.01 -5.65 13.55
CA LYS A 213 9.83 -6.34 12.54
C LYS A 213 11.00 -5.47 12.07
N THR A 214 10.79 -4.16 11.91
CA THR A 214 11.87 -3.22 11.58
C THR A 214 12.88 -3.15 12.71
N CYS A 215 12.43 -3.12 13.97
CA CYS A 215 13.34 -3.14 15.12
C CYS A 215 14.21 -4.40 15.11
N ALA A 216 13.61 -5.55 14.76
CA ALA A 216 14.28 -6.85 14.69
C ALA A 216 15.30 -7.01 13.55
N THR A 217 15.35 -6.03 12.64
CA THR A 217 16.41 -5.95 11.61
C THR A 217 17.78 -5.74 12.25
N CYS A 218 17.82 -4.99 13.35
CA CYS A 218 19.07 -4.64 14.03
C CYS A 218 19.16 -5.20 15.46
N HIS A 219 18.03 -5.43 16.12
CA HIS A 219 17.96 -5.94 17.48
C HIS A 219 17.48 -7.40 17.50
N ASP A 220 18.06 -8.24 18.36
CA ASP A 220 17.53 -9.58 18.56
C ASP A 220 16.27 -9.59 19.45
N ALA A 221 15.60 -10.74 19.53
CA ALA A 221 14.40 -10.90 20.37
C ALA A 221 14.69 -10.72 21.88
N LEU A 222 15.93 -10.95 22.33
CA LEU A 222 16.31 -10.81 23.74
C LEU A 222 16.26 -9.35 24.18
N PHE A 223 16.56 -8.40 23.28
CA PHE A 223 16.43 -6.98 23.55
C PHE A 223 15.00 -6.59 23.95
N CYS A 224 13.99 -7.12 23.26
CA CYS A 224 12.59 -6.89 23.62
C CYS A 224 12.24 -7.59 24.93
N MET A 225 12.67 -8.84 25.06
CA MET A 225 12.35 -9.70 26.20
C MET A 225 12.91 -9.19 27.53
N SER A 226 14.00 -8.42 27.53
CA SER A 226 14.57 -7.87 28.76
C SER A 226 13.59 -7.02 29.57
N CYS A 227 12.57 -6.45 28.91
CA CYS A 227 11.46 -5.73 29.54
C CYS A 227 10.12 -6.46 29.36
N HIS A 228 9.82 -6.95 28.15
CA HIS A 228 8.49 -7.48 27.80
C HIS A 228 8.24 -8.91 28.26
N ASN A 229 9.30 -9.65 28.64
CA ASN A 229 9.23 -11.05 29.11
C ASN A 229 8.43 -11.99 28.17
N SER A 230 8.33 -11.63 26.89
CA SER A 230 7.64 -12.36 25.82
C SER A 230 8.48 -12.26 24.54
N GLU A 231 8.51 -13.33 23.76
CA GLU A 231 9.25 -13.38 22.51
C GLU A 231 8.62 -12.44 21.47
N VAL A 232 9.35 -11.37 21.11
CA VAL A 232 8.91 -10.32 20.18
C VAL A 232 10.09 -9.94 19.25
N PRO A 233 9.90 -9.86 17.91
CA PRO A 233 8.67 -10.20 17.18
C PRO A 233 8.25 -11.66 17.39
N HIS A 234 6.94 -11.92 17.34
CA HIS A 234 6.44 -13.27 17.57
C HIS A 234 7.04 -14.24 16.52
N PRO A 235 7.41 -15.47 16.92
CA PRO A 235 7.91 -16.46 15.98
C PRO A 235 6.81 -16.92 15.03
N GLU A 236 7.17 -17.18 13.77
CA GLU A 236 6.28 -17.76 12.76
C GLU A 236 6.53 -19.28 12.61
N PRO A 237 5.48 -20.12 12.42
CA PRO A 237 4.06 -19.75 12.31
C PRO A 237 3.41 -19.51 13.69
N TRP A 238 2.90 -18.30 13.92
CA TRP A 238 2.34 -17.92 15.23
C TRP A 238 1.15 -18.80 15.67
N ALA A 239 0.28 -19.16 14.73
CA ALA A 239 -0.90 -19.98 15.00
C ALA A 239 -0.58 -21.33 15.67
N GLU A 240 0.59 -21.90 15.40
CA GLU A 240 1.00 -23.19 15.98
C GLU A 240 1.76 -23.00 17.31
N LEU A 241 2.57 -21.94 17.38
CA LEU A 241 3.51 -21.72 18.48
C LEU A 241 2.89 -20.99 19.68
N HIS A 242 1.87 -20.16 19.46
CA HIS A 242 1.32 -19.27 20.49
C HIS A 242 0.78 -20.03 21.71
N SER A 243 0.30 -21.26 21.54
CA SER A 243 -0.20 -22.08 22.65
C SER A 243 0.90 -22.42 23.67
N ARG A 244 2.13 -22.64 23.20
CA ARG A 244 3.30 -22.87 24.06
C ARG A 244 3.72 -21.57 24.74
N SER A 245 3.81 -20.47 23.99
CA SER A 245 4.20 -19.17 24.51
C SER A 245 3.21 -18.65 25.56
N ALA A 246 1.90 -18.80 25.33
CA ALA A 246 0.87 -18.42 26.28
C ALA A 246 0.91 -19.26 27.57
N LYS A 247 1.20 -20.56 27.47
CA LYS A 247 1.41 -21.43 28.65
C LYS A 247 2.62 -21.04 29.48
N GLN A 248 3.67 -20.52 28.83
CA GLN A 248 4.86 -20.06 29.53
C GLN A 248 4.62 -18.73 30.25
N ASN A 249 4.04 -17.75 29.56
CA ASN A 249 3.80 -16.43 30.15
C ASN A 249 2.67 -15.64 29.47
N VAL A 250 1.41 -15.96 29.79
CA VAL A 250 0.25 -15.20 29.30
C VAL A 250 0.22 -13.74 29.79
N GLN A 251 0.82 -13.45 30.95
CA GLN A 251 0.84 -12.08 31.50
C GLN A 251 1.73 -11.16 30.68
N GLY A 252 2.79 -11.70 30.09
CA GLY A 252 3.64 -10.99 29.14
C GLY A 252 2.88 -10.50 27.92
N CYS A 253 1.92 -11.28 27.41
CA CYS A 253 1.07 -10.89 26.29
C CYS A 253 0.23 -9.64 26.60
N TYR A 254 -0.23 -9.48 27.85
CA TYR A 254 -1.06 -8.35 28.27
C TYR A 254 -0.29 -7.03 28.40
N GLN A 255 1.03 -7.05 28.24
CA GLN A 255 1.82 -5.82 28.19
C GLN A 255 1.58 -5.02 26.90
N CYS A 256 1.15 -5.69 25.83
CA CYS A 256 0.81 -5.07 24.55
C CYS A 256 -0.62 -5.34 24.08
N HIS A 257 -1.17 -6.51 24.40
CA HIS A 257 -2.48 -6.94 23.92
C HIS A 257 -3.55 -6.87 25.01
N ARG A 258 -4.80 -6.66 24.59
CA ARG A 258 -5.95 -6.77 25.49
C ARG A 258 -6.56 -8.17 25.40
N LYS A 259 -7.33 -8.57 26.42
CA LYS A 259 -7.93 -9.91 26.51
C LYS A 259 -8.85 -10.24 25.34
N GLU A 260 -9.47 -9.23 24.75
CA GLU A 260 -10.38 -9.37 23.61
C GLU A 260 -9.69 -9.99 22.39
N LEU A 261 -8.38 -9.75 22.21
CA LEU A 261 -7.58 -10.38 21.15
C LEU A 261 -7.66 -11.91 21.22
N CYS A 262 -7.62 -12.47 22.43
CA CYS A 262 -7.75 -13.91 22.61
C CYS A 262 -9.13 -14.37 22.17
N THR A 263 -10.19 -13.60 22.48
CA THR A 263 -11.58 -14.00 22.24
C THR A 263 -12.01 -13.94 20.77
N ASP A 264 -11.28 -13.21 19.92
CA ASP A 264 -11.53 -13.20 18.48
C ASP A 264 -11.40 -14.59 17.87
N CYS A 265 -10.42 -15.36 18.35
CA CYS A 265 -10.18 -16.75 17.97
C CYS A 265 -10.69 -17.75 19.02
N HIS A 266 -10.31 -17.59 20.29
CA HIS A 266 -10.71 -18.46 21.40
C HIS A 266 -12.12 -18.15 21.85
N ARG A 267 -13.08 -18.83 21.23
CA ARG A 267 -14.49 -18.82 21.66
C ARG A 267 -14.83 -19.98 22.60
N ILE A 268 -13.84 -20.75 23.00
CA ILE A 268 -13.91 -21.83 23.98
C ILE A 268 -12.73 -21.65 24.94
N ASP A 269 -12.89 -22.11 26.18
CA ASP A 269 -11.86 -21.97 27.21
C ASP A 269 -10.57 -22.68 26.81
N MET A 270 -9.43 -22.00 27.07
CA MET A 270 -8.09 -22.48 26.74
C MET A 270 -7.18 -22.44 27.99
N PRO A 271 -6.43 -23.53 28.30
CA PRO A 271 -6.51 -24.86 27.69
C PRO A 271 -7.93 -25.45 27.77
N HIS A 272 -8.29 -26.32 26.83
CA HIS A 272 -9.61 -26.98 26.85
C HIS A 272 -9.91 -27.55 28.25
N PRO A 273 -11.17 -27.43 28.74
CA PRO A 273 -11.56 -27.95 30.04
C PRO A 273 -11.24 -29.44 30.21
N ASN A 274 -11.01 -29.89 31.45
CA ASN A 274 -10.64 -31.29 31.76
C ASN A 274 -11.68 -32.31 31.28
N ASP A 275 -12.95 -31.92 31.20
CA ASP A 275 -14.08 -32.72 30.75
C ASP A 275 -14.42 -32.51 29.25
N PHE A 276 -13.59 -31.77 28.52
CA PHE A 276 -13.80 -31.47 27.09
C PHE A 276 -14.07 -32.73 26.27
N LEU A 277 -13.30 -33.81 26.44
CA LEU A 277 -13.52 -35.05 25.69
C LEU A 277 -14.91 -35.67 25.92
N LYS A 278 -15.56 -35.42 27.06
CA LYS A 278 -16.93 -35.89 27.33
C LYS A 278 -17.99 -34.96 26.74
N ASN A 279 -17.70 -33.66 26.68
CA ASN A 279 -18.70 -32.64 26.38
C ASN A 279 -18.55 -31.99 25.00
N HIS A 280 -17.44 -32.22 24.28
CA HIS A 280 -17.17 -31.58 22.99
C HIS A 280 -18.23 -31.86 21.91
N GLN A 281 -18.97 -32.97 22.02
CA GLN A 281 -20.11 -33.24 21.14
C GLN A 281 -21.21 -32.17 21.27
N PHE A 282 -21.46 -31.68 22.49
CA PHE A 282 -22.49 -30.68 22.76
C PHE A 282 -22.05 -29.31 22.25
N GLU A 283 -20.76 -28.97 22.37
CA GLU A 283 -20.18 -27.76 21.77
C GLU A 283 -20.37 -27.74 20.25
N VAL A 284 -20.16 -28.88 19.58
CA VAL A 284 -20.37 -29.02 18.13
C VAL A 284 -21.86 -28.95 17.77
N GLU A 285 -22.74 -29.59 18.54
CA GLU A 285 -24.20 -29.55 18.31
C GLU A 285 -24.78 -28.14 18.47
N GLU A 286 -24.32 -27.38 19.46
CA GLU A 286 -24.83 -26.04 19.75
C GLU A 286 -24.20 -24.97 18.85
N ARG A 287 -22.90 -25.08 18.54
CA ARG A 287 -22.09 -23.97 18.00
C ARG A 287 -21.48 -24.27 16.63
N GLY A 288 -21.59 -25.52 16.17
CA GLY A 288 -21.11 -25.97 14.87
C GLY A 288 -19.60 -26.25 14.81
N TYR A 289 -19.17 -26.92 13.73
CA TYR A 289 -17.77 -27.29 13.49
C TYR A 289 -16.83 -26.09 13.29
N ASP A 290 -17.36 -24.96 12.82
CA ASP A 290 -16.61 -23.71 12.64
C ASP A 290 -15.98 -23.20 13.95
N LEU A 291 -16.53 -23.57 15.11
CA LEU A 291 -15.91 -23.28 16.39
C LEU A 291 -14.51 -23.91 16.50
N CYS A 292 -14.37 -25.15 16.02
CA CYS A 292 -13.15 -25.92 16.12
C CYS A 292 -12.17 -25.61 14.98
N TRP A 293 -12.69 -25.36 13.77
CA TRP A 293 -11.87 -25.08 12.58
C TRP A 293 -11.10 -23.76 12.64
N ARG A 294 -11.45 -22.88 13.58
CA ARG A 294 -10.67 -21.67 13.90
C ARG A 294 -9.23 -21.97 14.33
N CYS A 295 -9.01 -23.14 14.92
CA CYS A 295 -7.70 -23.53 15.47
C CYS A 295 -7.23 -24.91 14.98
N HIS A 296 -8.14 -25.80 14.58
CA HIS A 296 -7.84 -27.18 14.21
C HIS A 296 -8.21 -27.48 12.75
N ASN A 297 -7.46 -28.38 12.11
CA ASN A 297 -7.85 -28.93 10.83
C ASN A 297 -8.84 -30.10 11.04
N GLY A 298 -9.79 -30.32 10.13
CA GLY A 298 -10.69 -31.48 10.15
C GLY A 298 -9.97 -32.83 10.24
N ASN A 299 -8.73 -32.92 9.72
CA ASN A 299 -7.89 -34.11 9.87
C ASN A 299 -7.57 -34.46 11.33
N ASN A 300 -7.60 -33.50 12.25
CA ASN A 300 -7.38 -33.74 13.67
C ASN A 300 -8.50 -34.58 14.32
N CYS A 301 -9.71 -34.62 13.73
CA CYS A 301 -10.84 -35.40 14.24
C CYS A 301 -10.75 -36.88 13.85
N ILE A 302 -10.10 -37.19 12.73
CA ILE A 302 -10.06 -38.53 12.11
C ILE A 302 -9.51 -39.62 13.04
N PRO A 303 -8.37 -39.43 13.75
CA PRO A 303 -7.81 -40.48 14.58
C PRO A 303 -8.77 -40.97 15.67
N CYS A 304 -9.48 -40.06 16.34
CA CYS A 304 -10.41 -40.43 17.40
C CYS A 304 -11.77 -40.89 16.84
N HIS A 305 -12.34 -40.20 15.85
CA HIS A 305 -13.69 -40.49 15.37
C HIS A 305 -13.77 -41.67 14.38
N LEU A 306 -12.69 -41.97 13.66
CA LEU A 306 -12.62 -43.09 12.73
C LEU A 306 -11.89 -44.32 13.28
N HIS A 307 -11.00 -44.15 14.28
CA HIS A 307 -10.17 -45.25 14.79
C HIS A 307 -10.36 -45.60 16.28
N ALA A 308 -11.12 -44.81 17.07
CA ALA A 308 -11.41 -45.18 18.46
C ALA A 308 -12.71 -45.98 18.61
N ALA A 309 -12.61 -47.18 19.19
CA ALA A 309 -13.70 -48.14 19.40
C ALA A 309 -14.65 -47.80 20.58
N HIS A 310 -14.72 -46.54 21.02
CA HIS A 310 -15.47 -46.13 22.22
C HIS A 310 -16.75 -45.33 21.96
N THR A 311 -17.26 -45.32 20.73
CA THR A 311 -18.52 -44.66 20.42
C THR A 311 -19.56 -45.69 19.97
N ASN A 312 -20.64 -45.84 20.75
CA ASN A 312 -21.92 -46.39 20.28
C ASN A 312 -22.61 -45.42 19.29
N THR A 313 -21.84 -44.63 18.54
CA THR A 313 -22.36 -43.63 17.62
C THR A 313 -22.54 -44.30 16.26
N PRO A 314 -23.76 -44.38 15.72
CA PRO A 314 -24.00 -44.95 14.41
C PRO A 314 -23.16 -44.23 13.35
N LYS A 315 -22.52 -45.01 12.45
CA LYS A 315 -21.69 -44.52 11.33
C LYS A 315 -22.39 -43.49 10.43
N THR A 316 -23.72 -43.35 10.55
CA THR A 316 -24.58 -42.47 9.74
C THR A 316 -24.58 -40.99 10.18
N LYS A 317 -23.92 -40.61 11.28
CA LYS A 317 -23.87 -39.22 11.76
C LYS A 317 -22.66 -38.40 11.31
N PHE A 318 -21.66 -38.99 10.65
CA PHE A 318 -20.57 -38.22 10.06
C PHE A 318 -21.01 -37.68 8.69
N ARG A 319 -21.46 -36.42 8.67
CA ARG A 319 -21.54 -35.65 7.42
C ARG A 319 -20.24 -34.85 7.30
N PHE A 320 -19.42 -35.25 6.33
CA PHE A 320 -18.28 -34.46 5.86
C PHE A 320 -18.76 -33.22 5.12
#